data_AF-A0A0M8UFL7-F1
#
_entry.id   AF-A0A0M8UFL7-F1
#
_cell.length_a   1.000
_cell.length_b   1.000
_cell.length_c   1.000
_cell.angle_alpha   90.00
_cell.angle_beta   90.00
_cell.angle_gamma   90.00
#
_symmetry.space_group_name_H-M   'P 1'
#
loop_
_entity.id
_entity.type
_entity.pdbx_description
1 polymer ?
#
loop_
_entity_poly.entity_id
_entity_poly.type
_entity_poly.pdbx_seq_one_letter_code
_entity_poly.pdbx_strand_id
1 'polypeptide(L)'
;MSRRHVPAVLGLVAGALVAVPAPAAHAATVQVRCSVPDLVAAVDAANSSPGPDTLQLARKCTYTLTAPDPVNPGNGLPVITSEITIDGRGATIRRDERGNKVPKFRILFVGPTGNLTLTRTTISGGFATDCPAFPDPPGLACGGGISNTGTMKVTRSKFIGNTARSDVFAQGGGIDSPGSGSVSETEVTANHVVYSGSEAGGGAAGGAISNDGPLTVTRSRLTGNTATVTKDTQSTAFAAGIISFAETTVEDTVISRNRAFAPGGIARGAVSNGIPVPGRLTVTGGAISDNTSDAPHGVAQGGGIANNGLMTASRVRISGNRAVAKDGTARGGGVRVGPFGTLELTDSHVTGNTADAPNGTAQGGGLDNPDGGTLTARRNKVLRNAVTAKDGTAQGGGLYHAGGTTGLGTTTLRENTITHNRAGDGGGIFKASGVLTLNGDVIRDNQPNNCSPAGTVPGCTG
;
A
#
# COMPACT_ATOMS: atom_id res chain seq x y z
N MET A 1 34.62 61.17 -7.08
CA MET A 1 34.99 60.92 -5.66
C MET A 1 35.55 59.52 -5.55
N SER A 2 36.88 59.42 -5.48
CA SER A 2 37.64 58.17 -5.35
C SER A 2 37.66 57.75 -3.88
N ARG A 3 37.26 56.52 -3.55
CA ARG A 3 37.45 55.94 -2.22
C ARG A 3 38.44 54.77 -2.30
N ARG A 4 39.56 54.99 -1.60
CA ARG A 4 40.73 54.11 -1.47
C ARG A 4 40.36 52.79 -0.78
N HIS A 5 40.98 51.71 -1.24
CA HIS A 5 41.04 50.42 -0.55
C HIS A 5 42.07 50.47 0.59
N VAL A 6 41.68 49.97 1.76
CA VAL A 6 42.58 49.61 2.87
C VAL A 6 42.41 48.10 3.08
N PRO A 7 43.48 47.30 3.11
CA PRO A 7 43.37 45.86 3.39
C PRO A 7 43.29 45.64 4.90
N ALA A 8 42.24 44.95 5.35
CA ALA A 8 42.15 44.44 6.72
C ALA A 8 42.84 43.06 6.79
N VAL A 9 43.88 42.97 7.61
CA VAL A 9 44.57 41.73 7.97
C VAL A 9 43.68 40.97 8.96
N LEU A 10 43.10 39.84 8.55
CA LEU A 10 42.46 38.90 9.47
C LEU A 10 43.54 37.98 10.06
N GLY A 11 43.81 38.12 11.36
CA GLY A 11 44.63 37.18 12.12
C GLY A 11 43.87 35.87 12.37
N LEU A 12 44.45 34.75 11.94
CA LEU A 12 43.99 33.41 12.32
C LEU A 12 44.33 33.16 13.80
N VAL A 13 43.31 33.08 14.66
CA VAL A 13 43.44 32.49 15.99
C VAL A 13 43.07 31.01 15.86
N ALA A 14 44.09 30.15 15.82
CA ALA A 14 43.91 28.70 15.87
C ALA A 14 43.55 28.29 17.31
N GLY A 15 42.25 28.27 17.63
CA GLY A 15 41.75 27.65 18.85
C GLY A 15 41.76 26.13 18.68
N ALA A 16 42.63 25.45 19.45
CA ALA A 16 42.62 23.99 19.53
C ALA A 16 41.29 23.54 20.19
N LEU A 17 40.36 23.00 19.38
CA LEU A 17 39.23 22.24 19.89
C LEU A 17 39.77 20.98 20.55
N VAL A 18 39.75 20.95 21.89
CA VAL A 18 39.85 19.72 22.65
C VAL A 18 38.57 18.92 22.34
N ALA A 19 38.68 17.93 21.46
CA ALA A 19 37.63 16.95 21.26
C ALA A 19 37.52 16.13 22.55
N VAL A 20 36.58 16.50 23.42
CA VAL A 20 36.16 15.63 24.52
C VAL A 20 35.56 14.38 23.85
N PRO A 21 36.08 13.16 24.11
CA PRO A 21 35.46 11.96 23.57
C PRO A 21 34.03 11.91 24.09
N ALA A 22 33.05 11.94 23.18
CA ALA A 22 31.67 11.67 23.54
C ALA A 22 31.64 10.32 24.28
N PRO A 23 31.02 10.22 25.47
CA PRO A 23 30.91 8.94 26.14
C PRO A 23 30.24 7.97 25.17
N ALA A 24 30.84 6.79 25.00
CA ALA A 24 30.23 5.73 24.22
C ALA A 24 28.83 5.50 24.77
N ALA A 25 27.80 5.82 23.98
CA ALA A 25 26.41 5.56 24.33
C ALA A 25 26.26 4.04 24.48
N HIS A 26 26.36 3.55 25.72
CA HIS A 26 26.10 2.16 26.03
C HIS A 26 24.60 1.94 25.86
N ALA A 27 24.20 1.31 24.76
CA ALA A 27 22.83 0.87 24.60
C ALA A 27 22.49 -0.13 25.71
N ALA A 28 21.61 0.23 26.64
CA ALA A 28 21.28 -0.65 27.76
C ALA A 28 20.41 -1.81 27.25
N THR A 29 20.68 -3.02 27.75
CA THR A 29 19.91 -4.22 27.41
C THR A 29 19.08 -4.66 28.60
N VAL A 30 17.76 -4.59 28.47
CA VAL A 30 16.79 -4.92 29.52
C VAL A 30 16.13 -6.26 29.20
N GLN A 31 16.20 -7.20 30.15
CA GLN A 31 15.46 -8.46 30.05
C GLN A 31 14.03 -8.26 30.52
N VAL A 32 13.07 -8.45 29.62
CA VAL A 32 11.64 -8.31 29.93
C VAL A 32 11.07 -9.68 30.26
N ARG A 33 10.63 -9.87 31.50
CA ARG A 33 9.97 -11.12 31.93
C ARG A 33 8.64 -11.31 31.17
N CYS A 34 8.08 -12.52 31.22
CA CYS A 34 6.86 -12.85 30.48
C CYS A 34 5.59 -12.31 31.19
N SER A 35 5.46 -10.99 31.23
CA SER A 35 4.40 -10.27 31.94
C SER A 35 4.14 -8.92 31.27
N VAL A 36 2.87 -8.53 31.13
CA VAL A 36 2.50 -7.22 30.55
C VAL A 36 2.98 -6.05 31.41
N PRO A 37 2.78 -6.02 32.74
CA PRO A 37 3.37 -5.01 33.60
C PRO A 37 4.88 -4.82 33.42
N ASP A 38 5.64 -5.92 33.30
CA ASP A 38 7.09 -5.84 33.09
C ASP A 38 7.45 -5.26 31.71
N LEU A 39 6.65 -5.56 30.68
CA LEU A 39 6.79 -4.97 29.34
C LEU A 39 6.51 -3.46 29.35
N VAL A 40 5.41 -3.04 29.99
CA VAL A 40 5.04 -1.62 30.12
C VAL A 40 6.14 -0.87 30.87
N ALA A 41 6.56 -1.36 32.03
CA ALA A 41 7.62 -0.75 32.82
C ALA A 41 8.95 -0.64 32.06
N ALA A 42 9.29 -1.65 31.25
CA ALA A 42 10.50 -1.61 30.43
C ALA A 42 10.43 -0.54 29.31
N VAL A 43 9.26 -0.33 28.70
CA VAL A 43 9.06 0.74 27.71
C VAL A 43 9.15 2.11 28.37
N ASP A 44 8.51 2.32 29.53
CA ASP A 44 8.57 3.60 30.26
C ASP A 44 9.98 3.95 30.72
N ALA A 45 10.73 2.96 31.22
CA ALA A 45 12.12 3.13 31.62
C ALA A 45 13.00 3.52 30.41
N ALA A 46 12.84 2.84 29.28
CA ALA A 46 13.56 3.17 28.05
C ALA A 46 13.20 4.57 27.51
N ASN A 47 11.93 4.97 27.57
CA ASN A 47 11.52 6.33 27.22
C ASN A 47 12.12 7.42 28.10
N SER A 48 12.51 7.09 29.33
CA SER A 48 13.14 8.01 30.28
C SER A 48 14.67 7.97 30.23
N SER A 49 15.24 7.09 29.39
CA SER A 49 16.69 6.90 29.23
C SER A 49 17.28 7.95 28.29
N PRO A 50 18.51 8.46 28.56
CA PRO A 50 19.18 9.42 27.70
C PRO A 50 19.75 8.81 26.41
N GLY A 51 19.74 7.48 26.27
CA GLY A 51 20.36 6.77 25.15
C GLY A 51 19.49 5.64 24.60
N PRO A 52 19.98 4.90 23.58
CA PRO A 52 19.24 3.79 22.99
C PRO A 52 19.08 2.63 23.98
N ASP A 53 17.93 1.97 23.94
CA ASP A 53 17.64 0.81 24.78
C ASP A 53 17.23 -0.41 23.95
N THR A 54 17.63 -1.60 24.41
CA THR A 54 17.22 -2.88 23.83
C THR A 54 16.39 -3.68 24.83
N LEU A 55 15.10 -3.84 24.55
CA LEU A 55 14.17 -4.67 25.29
C LEU A 55 14.20 -6.09 24.73
N GLN A 56 14.84 -7.01 25.44
CA GLN A 56 14.83 -8.44 25.09
C GLN A 56 13.63 -9.12 25.74
N LEU A 57 12.63 -9.46 24.91
CA LEU A 57 11.43 -10.14 25.39
C LEU A 57 11.72 -11.59 25.78
N ALA A 58 10.94 -12.11 26.72
CA ALA A 58 10.97 -13.52 27.07
C ALA A 58 10.68 -14.38 25.82
N ARG A 59 11.59 -15.31 25.52
CA ARG A 59 11.58 -16.10 24.29
C ARG A 59 10.22 -16.80 24.09
N LYS A 60 9.57 -16.58 22.95
CA LYS A 60 8.25 -17.15 22.59
C LYS A 60 7.12 -16.89 23.60
N CYS A 61 7.29 -15.91 24.49
CA CYS A 61 6.25 -15.49 25.43
C CYS A 61 5.07 -14.87 24.66
N THR A 62 3.87 -14.96 25.22
CA THR A 62 2.72 -14.16 24.79
C THR A 62 2.40 -13.11 25.86
N TYR A 63 2.59 -11.84 25.51
CA TYR A 63 2.15 -10.67 26.26
C TYR A 63 0.73 -10.33 25.84
N THR A 64 -0.25 -10.67 26.68
CA THR A 64 -1.68 -10.47 26.40
C THR A 64 -2.19 -9.21 27.11
N LEU A 65 -2.36 -8.13 26.34
CA LEU A 65 -2.84 -6.84 26.81
C LEU A 65 -4.35 -6.90 27.05
N THR A 66 -4.77 -6.69 28.30
CA THR A 66 -6.18 -6.71 28.73
C THR A 66 -6.74 -5.32 29.02
N ALA A 67 -5.89 -4.30 29.01
CA ALA A 67 -6.23 -2.91 29.24
C ALA A 67 -5.30 -2.02 28.39
N PRO A 68 -5.75 -0.80 28.02
CA PRO A 68 -4.89 0.16 27.33
C PRO A 68 -3.88 0.81 28.28
N ASP A 69 -2.91 1.53 27.71
CA ASP A 69 -2.02 2.45 28.41
C ASP A 69 -2.84 3.51 29.16
N PRO A 70 -2.65 3.70 30.47
CA PRO A 70 -3.43 4.66 31.25
C PRO A 70 -3.20 6.13 30.84
N VAL A 71 -2.05 6.45 30.24
CA VAL A 71 -1.74 7.83 29.80
C VAL A 71 -2.32 8.09 28.40
N ASN A 72 -2.21 7.13 27.49
CA ASN A 72 -2.62 7.23 26.10
C ASN A 72 -3.56 6.06 25.74
N PRO A 73 -4.85 6.13 26.10
CA PRO A 73 -5.75 4.98 26.07
C PRO A 73 -6.08 4.45 24.66
N GLY A 74 -5.70 5.16 23.59
CA GLY A 74 -5.73 4.65 22.22
C GLY A 74 -4.70 3.54 21.94
N ASN A 75 -3.74 3.34 22.85
CA ASN A 75 -2.63 2.40 22.72
C ASN A 75 -2.66 1.35 23.83
N GLY A 76 -2.10 0.18 23.56
CA GLY A 76 -1.95 -0.91 24.52
C GLY A 76 -0.64 -0.86 25.30
N LEU A 77 0.37 -0.19 24.75
CA LEU A 77 1.66 0.08 25.37
C LEU A 77 1.93 1.59 25.40
N PRO A 78 2.81 2.07 26.30
CA PRO A 78 3.23 3.47 26.30
C PRO A 78 3.79 3.89 24.93
N VAL A 79 3.62 5.17 24.59
CA VAL A 79 4.10 5.73 23.33
C VAL A 79 5.62 5.66 23.28
N ILE A 80 6.20 5.19 22.17
CA ILE A 80 7.64 5.19 21.96
C ILE A 80 8.09 6.61 21.64
N THR A 81 8.86 7.23 22.53
CA THR A 81 9.34 8.63 22.40
C THR A 81 10.86 8.74 22.31
N SER A 82 11.57 7.63 22.44
CA SER A 82 13.03 7.50 22.41
C SER A 82 13.49 6.43 21.40
N GLU A 83 14.79 6.16 21.34
CA GLU A 83 15.34 5.06 20.54
C GLU A 83 15.22 3.72 21.27
N ILE A 84 14.30 2.87 20.82
CA ILE A 84 14.01 1.58 21.44
C ILE A 84 14.11 0.46 20.41
N THR A 85 14.90 -0.57 20.73
CA THR A 85 14.89 -1.86 20.06
C THR A 85 14.09 -2.88 20.86
N ILE A 86 12.99 -3.39 20.30
CA ILE A 86 12.26 -4.54 20.84
C ILE A 86 12.72 -5.81 20.11
N ASP A 87 13.53 -6.62 20.79
CA ASP A 87 13.88 -7.97 20.34
C ASP A 87 12.89 -8.99 20.90
N GLY A 88 11.91 -9.36 20.08
CA GLY A 88 10.85 -10.26 20.48
C GLY A 88 11.30 -11.67 20.77
N ARG A 89 12.43 -12.14 20.22
CA ARG A 89 12.86 -13.55 20.34
C ARG A 89 11.72 -14.56 20.06
N GLY A 90 10.85 -14.24 19.10
CA GLY A 90 9.67 -15.02 18.72
C GLY A 90 8.43 -14.80 19.59
N ALA A 91 8.42 -13.78 20.46
CA ALA A 91 7.29 -13.43 21.31
C ALA A 91 6.12 -12.83 20.52
N THR A 92 4.95 -12.86 21.13
CA THR A 92 3.72 -12.21 20.65
C THR A 92 3.32 -11.12 21.64
N ILE A 93 3.04 -9.93 21.14
CA ILE A 93 2.32 -8.88 21.85
C ILE A 93 0.93 -8.80 21.22
N ARG A 94 -0.11 -9.08 22.00
CA ARG A 94 -1.47 -9.11 21.48
C ARG A 94 -2.44 -8.40 22.39
N ARG A 95 -3.49 -7.82 21.80
CA ARG A 95 -4.70 -7.47 22.55
C ARG A 95 -5.48 -8.74 22.86
N ASP A 96 -6.06 -8.86 24.05
CA ASP A 96 -7.01 -9.95 24.34
C ASP A 96 -8.33 -9.68 23.60
N GLU A 97 -8.71 -10.61 22.74
CA GLU A 97 -9.94 -10.54 21.94
C GLU A 97 -11.09 -11.34 22.58
N ARG A 98 -10.85 -11.97 23.75
CA ARG A 98 -11.85 -12.77 24.44
C ARG A 98 -12.88 -11.90 25.14
N GLY A 99 -14.03 -11.76 24.50
CA GLY A 99 -15.22 -11.11 25.05
C GLY A 99 -15.22 -9.59 24.90
N ASN A 100 -16.40 -8.99 24.98
CA ASN A 100 -16.63 -7.56 24.73
C ASN A 100 -16.14 -6.63 25.87
N LYS A 101 -15.34 -7.14 26.82
CA LYS A 101 -14.93 -6.39 28.02
C LYS A 101 -13.58 -5.69 27.88
N VAL A 102 -12.73 -6.13 26.94
CA VAL A 102 -11.42 -5.51 26.71
C VAL A 102 -11.61 -4.32 25.76
N PRO A 103 -11.20 -3.10 26.15
CA PRO A 103 -11.30 -1.93 25.28
C PRO A 103 -10.60 -2.14 23.93
N LYS A 104 -11.00 -1.34 22.95
CA LYS A 104 -10.33 -1.28 21.65
C LYS A 104 -9.13 -0.34 21.77
N PHE A 105 -7.95 -0.82 21.39
CA PHE A 105 -6.73 -0.03 21.32
C PHE A 105 -5.76 -0.64 20.31
N ARG A 106 -4.95 0.21 19.68
CA ARG A 106 -3.78 -0.16 18.88
C ARG A 106 -2.70 -0.75 19.79
N ILE A 107 -1.80 -1.59 19.27
CA ILE A 107 -0.75 -2.20 20.13
C ILE A 107 0.39 -1.22 20.40
N LEU A 108 0.94 -0.60 19.36
CA LEU A 108 2.13 0.27 19.45
C LEU A 108 1.89 1.62 18.76
N PHE A 109 2.37 2.70 19.36
CA PHE A 109 2.49 4.00 18.70
C PHE A 109 3.91 4.53 18.81
N VAL A 110 4.51 4.89 17.67
CA VAL A 110 5.81 5.57 17.60
C VAL A 110 5.54 7.06 17.43
N GLY A 111 5.78 7.82 18.50
CA GLY A 111 5.61 9.27 18.52
C GLY A 111 6.62 9.99 17.62
N PRO A 112 6.46 11.31 17.39
CA PRO A 112 7.29 12.06 16.44
C PRO A 112 8.80 12.01 16.71
N THR A 113 9.21 11.89 17.98
CA THR A 113 10.62 11.74 18.39
C THR A 113 11.06 10.29 18.55
N GLY A 114 10.13 9.33 18.44
CA GLY A 114 10.40 7.92 18.63
C GLY A 114 11.19 7.31 17.49
N ASN A 115 12.09 6.38 17.83
CA ASN A 115 12.82 5.56 16.88
C ASN A 115 12.72 4.09 17.30
N LEU A 116 11.79 3.36 16.68
CA LEU A 116 11.52 1.97 17.01
C LEU A 116 12.23 1.01 16.05
N THR A 117 13.02 0.10 16.58
CA THR A 117 13.38 -1.15 15.88
C THR A 117 12.60 -2.32 16.47
N LEU A 118 11.79 -3.01 15.66
CA LEU A 118 11.02 -4.19 16.05
C LEU A 118 11.51 -5.43 15.30
N THR A 119 12.04 -6.41 16.03
CA THR A 119 12.58 -7.64 15.43
C THR A 119 12.05 -8.91 16.07
N ARG A 120 11.69 -9.92 15.25
CA ARG A 120 11.23 -11.24 15.71
C ARG A 120 10.04 -11.17 16.66
N THR A 121 9.10 -10.27 16.39
CA THR A 121 7.91 -10.05 17.21
C THR A 121 6.65 -10.27 16.39
N THR A 122 5.63 -10.86 17.00
CA THR A 122 4.27 -10.89 16.44
C THR A 122 3.41 -9.83 17.13
N ILE A 123 2.82 -8.92 16.34
CA ILE A 123 1.82 -7.93 16.77
C ILE A 123 0.45 -8.40 16.28
N SER A 124 -0.51 -8.58 17.18
CA SER A 124 -1.81 -9.14 16.80
C SER A 124 -3.02 -8.66 17.60
N GLY A 125 -4.19 -8.70 16.97
CA GLY A 125 -5.49 -8.39 17.60
C GLY A 125 -5.70 -6.92 17.95
N GLY A 126 -4.76 -6.04 17.60
CA GLY A 126 -4.86 -4.61 17.83
C GLY A 126 -6.09 -4.02 17.12
N PHE A 127 -6.73 -3.03 17.73
CA PHE A 127 -7.95 -2.43 17.22
C PHE A 127 -7.93 -0.90 17.43
N ALA A 128 -7.60 -0.15 16.38
CA ALA A 128 -7.62 1.31 16.42
C ALA A 128 -9.02 1.87 16.10
N THR A 129 -9.44 2.87 16.88
CA THR A 129 -10.63 3.71 16.65
C THR A 129 -10.29 5.20 16.64
N ASP A 130 -9.00 5.52 16.69
CA ASP A 130 -8.43 6.86 16.71
C ASP A 130 -7.21 6.93 15.78
N CYS A 131 -6.79 8.14 15.42
CA CYS A 131 -5.58 8.35 14.63
C CYS A 131 -4.71 9.47 15.21
N PRO A 132 -3.62 9.13 15.92
CA PRO A 132 -2.77 10.13 16.59
C PRO A 132 -1.97 10.99 15.60
N ALA A 133 -1.77 10.51 14.37
CA ALA A 133 -1.09 11.27 13.33
C ALA A 133 -1.94 12.41 12.76
N PHE A 134 -3.27 12.26 12.81
CA PHE A 134 -4.24 13.17 12.22
C PHE A 134 -5.39 13.38 13.22
N PRO A 135 -5.18 14.20 14.28
CA PRO A 135 -6.21 14.44 15.28
C PRO A 135 -7.41 15.21 14.72
N ASP A 136 -7.21 15.95 13.63
CA ASP A 136 -8.23 16.72 12.93
C ASP A 136 -8.39 16.27 11.46
N PRO A 137 -9.63 16.03 10.97
CA PRO A 137 -10.87 16.08 11.72
C PRO A 137 -11.01 14.91 12.72
N PRO A 138 -11.81 15.05 13.79
CA PRO A 138 -12.01 13.96 14.74
C PRO A 138 -12.69 12.76 14.07
N GLY A 139 -12.40 11.56 14.59
CA GLY A 139 -13.05 10.31 14.18
C GLY A 139 -12.25 9.47 13.19
N LEU A 140 -11.07 9.92 12.73
CA LEU A 140 -10.15 9.08 11.96
C LEU A 140 -9.64 7.89 12.80
N ALA A 141 -9.37 6.76 12.14
CA ALA A 141 -8.72 5.61 12.78
C ALA A 141 -7.50 5.18 11.96
N CYS A 142 -6.35 4.96 12.60
CA CYS A 142 -5.18 4.47 11.88
C CYS A 142 -4.39 3.40 12.66
N GLY A 143 -3.64 2.54 11.96
CA GLY A 143 -2.57 1.74 12.56
C GLY A 143 -3.00 0.66 13.54
N GLY A 144 -3.99 -0.19 13.22
CA GLY A 144 -4.53 -1.17 14.17
C GLY A 144 -3.48 -1.96 14.96
N GLY A 145 -2.39 -2.39 14.29
CA GLY A 145 -1.22 -2.96 14.95
C GLY A 145 -0.25 -1.88 15.44
N ILE A 146 0.23 -1.04 14.51
CA ILE A 146 1.15 0.06 14.79
C ILE A 146 0.82 1.32 13.98
N SER A 147 0.94 2.49 14.61
CA SER A 147 1.07 3.80 13.95
C SER A 147 2.48 4.32 14.16
N ASN A 148 3.07 4.89 13.12
CA ASN A 148 4.41 5.47 13.17
C ASN A 148 4.40 6.91 12.67
N THR A 149 4.58 7.88 13.57
CA THR A 149 4.85 9.30 13.23
C THR A 149 6.32 9.70 13.34
N GLY A 150 7.15 8.81 13.88
CA GLY A 150 8.60 9.00 14.02
C GLY A 150 9.38 8.19 12.99
N THR A 151 10.30 7.36 13.49
CA THR A 151 11.07 6.41 12.68
C THR A 151 10.78 4.97 13.11
N MET A 152 10.58 4.08 12.13
CA MET A 152 10.30 2.67 12.39
C MET A 152 11.14 1.74 11.50
N LYS A 153 11.72 0.71 12.11
CA LYS A 153 12.34 -0.43 11.42
C LYS A 153 11.74 -1.73 11.90
N VAL A 154 11.06 -2.45 11.01
CA VAL A 154 10.48 -3.76 11.27
C VAL A 154 11.24 -4.82 10.49
N THR A 155 11.74 -5.85 11.18
CA THR A 155 12.47 -6.95 10.55
C THR A 155 12.06 -8.31 11.11
N ARG A 156 11.80 -9.31 10.26
CA ARG A 156 11.49 -10.69 10.69
C ARG A 156 10.33 -10.79 11.69
N SER A 157 9.34 -9.93 11.51
CA SER A 157 8.21 -9.81 12.43
C SER A 157 6.91 -10.22 11.75
N LYS A 158 5.81 -10.22 12.51
CA LYS A 158 4.47 -10.54 11.99
C LYS A 158 3.45 -9.52 12.49
N PHE A 159 2.53 -9.11 11.63
CA PHE A 159 1.36 -8.29 11.95
C PHE A 159 0.12 -9.06 11.53
N ILE A 160 -0.64 -9.58 12.50
CA ILE A 160 -1.71 -10.55 12.25
C ILE A 160 -3.03 -10.08 12.86
N GLY A 161 -4.09 -10.03 12.05
CA GLY A 161 -5.45 -9.84 12.60
C GLY A 161 -5.66 -8.48 13.27
N ASN A 162 -4.94 -7.45 12.86
CA ASN A 162 -5.12 -6.11 13.41
C ASN A 162 -6.17 -5.33 12.62
N THR A 163 -6.89 -4.43 13.30
CA THR A 163 -8.02 -3.70 12.72
C THR A 163 -7.90 -2.19 12.96
N ALA A 164 -8.18 -1.38 11.94
CA ALA A 164 -8.48 0.04 12.10
C ALA A 164 -9.92 0.28 11.61
N ARG A 165 -10.75 0.95 12.43
CA ARG A 165 -12.16 1.19 12.08
C ARG A 165 -12.61 2.60 12.42
N SER A 166 -13.25 3.24 11.44
CA SER A 166 -13.81 4.58 11.55
C SER A 166 -15.11 4.71 10.74
N ASP A 167 -15.96 5.66 11.07
CA ASP A 167 -17.08 6.13 10.26
C ASP A 167 -16.79 7.42 9.47
N VAL A 168 -15.56 7.93 9.55
CA VAL A 168 -15.04 9.08 8.80
C VAL A 168 -14.00 8.63 7.77
N PHE A 169 -12.87 8.07 8.24
CA PHE A 169 -11.82 7.51 7.40
C PHE A 169 -10.92 6.59 8.22
N ALA A 170 -10.59 5.42 7.70
CA ALA A 170 -9.72 4.44 8.36
C ALA A 170 -8.48 4.12 7.52
N GLN A 171 -7.31 3.97 8.16
CA GLN A 171 -6.03 3.70 7.52
C GLN A 171 -5.23 2.59 8.23
N GLY A 172 -4.47 1.79 7.49
CA GLY A 172 -3.42 0.94 8.07
C GLY A 172 -3.94 -0.08 9.08
N GLY A 173 -4.67 -1.11 8.65
CA GLY A 173 -5.16 -2.14 9.56
C GLY A 173 -4.03 -2.81 10.34
N GLY A 174 -2.95 -3.16 9.64
CA GLY A 174 -1.72 -3.67 10.25
C GLY A 174 -0.77 -2.56 10.68
N ILE A 175 -0.32 -1.77 9.70
CA ILE A 175 0.70 -0.73 9.85
C ILE A 175 0.18 0.55 9.21
N ASP A 176 0.31 1.66 9.94
CA ASP A 176 0.17 3.01 9.44
C ASP A 176 1.51 3.76 9.62
N SER A 177 2.04 4.36 8.55
CA SER A 177 3.36 5.01 8.56
C SER A 177 3.34 6.40 7.92
N PRO A 178 2.83 7.43 8.63
CA PRO A 178 3.03 8.83 8.26
C PRO A 178 4.46 9.33 8.49
N GLY A 179 5.20 8.73 9.43
CA GLY A 179 6.63 8.92 9.61
C GLY A 179 7.48 8.09 8.64
N SER A 180 8.80 8.10 8.85
CA SER A 180 9.73 7.31 8.02
C SER A 180 9.76 5.85 8.47
N GLY A 181 9.87 4.90 7.54
CA GLY A 181 9.79 3.49 7.87
C GLY A 181 10.54 2.52 6.96
N SER A 182 10.89 1.36 7.51
CA SER A 182 11.28 0.18 6.74
C SER A 182 10.65 -1.09 7.29
N VAL A 183 10.18 -1.96 6.39
CA VAL A 183 9.60 -3.26 6.70
C VAL A 183 10.31 -4.31 5.87
N SER A 184 10.91 -5.32 6.53
CA SER A 184 11.76 -6.31 5.86
C SER A 184 11.52 -7.71 6.40
N GLU A 185 11.51 -8.72 5.52
CA GLU A 185 11.35 -10.13 5.91
C GLU A 185 10.13 -10.37 6.84
N THR A 186 9.06 -9.61 6.63
CA THR A 186 7.93 -9.51 7.57
C THR A 186 6.65 -10.00 6.93
N GLU A 187 5.79 -10.63 7.73
CA GLU A 187 4.46 -11.07 7.32
C GLU A 187 3.40 -10.11 7.84
N VAL A 188 2.62 -9.48 6.96
CA VAL A 188 1.47 -8.65 7.32
C VAL A 188 0.23 -9.33 6.76
N THR A 189 -0.48 -10.05 7.64
CA THR A 189 -1.50 -11.04 7.24
C THR A 189 -2.83 -10.82 7.95
N ALA A 190 -3.93 -10.96 7.20
CA ALA A 190 -5.29 -10.93 7.75
C ALA A 190 -5.63 -9.65 8.55
N ASN A 191 -5.00 -8.53 8.20
CA ASN A 191 -5.32 -7.24 8.80
C ASN A 191 -6.48 -6.58 8.05
N HIS A 192 -7.27 -5.78 8.76
CA HIS A 192 -8.52 -5.22 8.27
C HIS A 192 -8.57 -3.71 8.48
N VAL A 193 -8.90 -2.97 7.42
CA VAL A 193 -9.29 -1.56 7.55
C VAL A 193 -10.77 -1.41 7.18
N VAL A 194 -11.53 -0.74 8.04
CA VAL A 194 -12.99 -0.68 7.94
C VAL A 194 -13.50 0.74 8.00
N TYR A 195 -14.23 1.13 6.96
CA TYR A 195 -15.07 2.31 6.95
C TYR A 195 -16.53 1.92 7.15
N SER A 196 -17.17 2.49 8.17
CA SER A 196 -18.56 2.20 8.54
C SER A 196 -19.52 3.37 8.49
N GLY A 197 -19.08 4.51 7.96
CA GLY A 197 -19.91 5.70 7.80
C GLY A 197 -20.93 5.55 6.68
N SER A 198 -21.93 6.43 6.70
CA SER A 198 -22.95 6.57 5.63
C SER A 198 -22.66 7.73 4.69
N GLU A 199 -21.75 8.63 5.05
CA GLU A 199 -21.44 9.80 4.25
C GLU A 199 -20.66 9.43 3.00
N ALA A 200 -20.99 10.10 1.89
CA ALA A 200 -20.17 10.03 0.69
C ALA A 200 -18.78 10.63 0.96
N GLY A 201 -17.74 10.07 0.35
CA GLY A 201 -16.37 10.60 0.45
C GLY A 201 -15.51 10.04 1.58
N GLY A 202 -16.08 9.27 2.52
CA GLY A 202 -15.29 8.48 3.46
C GLY A 202 -14.54 7.31 2.80
N GLY A 203 -13.65 6.65 3.55
CA GLY A 203 -12.87 5.55 2.98
C GLY A 203 -12.09 4.70 3.96
N ALA A 204 -11.65 3.55 3.46
CA ALA A 204 -10.83 2.58 4.17
C ALA A 204 -9.58 2.30 3.34
N ALA A 205 -8.38 2.53 3.87
CA ALA A 205 -7.15 2.55 3.10
C ALA A 205 -6.02 1.71 3.73
N GLY A 206 -5.39 0.81 2.97
CA GLY A 206 -4.25 0.05 3.47
C GLY A 206 -4.63 -1.00 4.52
N GLY A 207 -5.26 -2.09 4.11
CA GLY A 207 -5.59 -3.20 5.02
C GLY A 207 -4.34 -3.74 5.73
N ALA A 208 -3.28 -4.00 4.97
CA ALA A 208 -1.97 -4.33 5.51
C ALA A 208 -1.19 -3.08 5.92
N ILE A 209 -0.92 -2.19 4.96
CA ILE A 209 -0.08 -1.00 5.16
C ILE A 209 -0.74 0.24 4.53
N SER A 210 -0.89 1.30 5.32
CA SER A 210 -1.08 2.67 4.82
C SER A 210 0.20 3.47 5.04
N ASN A 211 0.56 4.29 4.06
CA ASN A 211 1.80 5.04 4.10
C ASN A 211 1.61 6.49 3.62
N ASP A 212 2.04 7.43 4.46
CA ASP A 212 2.01 8.87 4.20
C ASP A 212 3.41 9.51 4.36
N GLY A 213 4.44 8.72 4.72
CA GLY A 213 5.85 9.14 4.79
C GLY A 213 6.78 8.29 3.89
N PRO A 214 8.11 8.49 3.93
CA PRO A 214 9.03 7.63 3.18
C PRO A 214 9.03 6.20 3.73
N LEU A 215 8.73 5.21 2.89
CA LEU A 215 8.66 3.80 3.29
C LEU A 215 9.39 2.86 2.33
N THR A 216 10.15 1.92 2.87
CA THR A 216 10.70 0.78 2.12
C THR A 216 10.16 -0.54 2.64
N VAL A 217 9.58 -1.37 1.75
CA VAL A 217 9.09 -2.72 2.05
C VAL A 217 9.87 -3.73 1.22
N THR A 218 10.62 -4.63 1.85
CA THR A 218 11.51 -5.58 1.16
C THR A 218 11.27 -7.01 1.59
N ARG A 219 11.32 -7.97 0.64
CA ARG A 219 11.32 -9.42 0.91
C ARG A 219 10.23 -9.86 1.90
N SER A 220 9.06 -9.22 1.81
CA SER A 220 7.96 -9.37 2.78
C SER A 220 6.76 -10.05 2.14
N ARG A 221 5.74 -10.37 2.96
CA ARG A 221 4.48 -10.95 2.49
C ARG A 221 3.30 -10.15 3.03
N LEU A 222 2.52 -9.53 2.15
CA LEU A 222 1.28 -8.83 2.49
C LEU A 222 0.11 -9.68 1.99
N THR A 223 -0.46 -10.51 2.87
CA THR A 223 -1.38 -11.58 2.47
C THR A 223 -2.73 -11.56 3.15
N GLY A 224 -3.82 -11.72 2.40
CA GLY A 224 -5.14 -11.94 3.01
C GLY A 224 -5.69 -10.73 3.76
N ASN A 225 -5.19 -9.53 3.48
CA ASN A 225 -5.64 -8.31 4.15
C ASN A 225 -6.88 -7.75 3.43
N THR A 226 -7.67 -6.96 4.15
CA THR A 226 -8.95 -6.44 3.67
C THR A 226 -9.08 -4.94 3.87
N ALA A 227 -9.64 -4.26 2.87
CA ALA A 227 -10.14 -2.89 2.99
C ALA A 227 -11.63 -2.90 2.68
N THR A 228 -12.45 -2.41 3.61
CA THR A 228 -13.90 -2.62 3.55
C THR A 228 -14.66 -1.34 3.83
N VAL A 229 -15.49 -0.94 2.87
CA VAL A 229 -16.62 -0.04 3.08
C VAL A 229 -17.84 -0.92 3.36
N THR A 230 -18.48 -0.73 4.53
CA THR A 230 -19.54 -1.66 4.97
C THR A 230 -20.93 -1.31 4.43
N LYS A 231 -21.15 -0.04 4.06
CA LYS A 231 -22.45 0.46 3.59
C LYS A 231 -22.44 0.65 2.08
N ASP A 232 -23.61 0.62 1.48
CA ASP A 232 -23.80 0.88 0.05
C ASP A 232 -23.76 2.38 -0.25
N THR A 233 -22.55 2.93 -0.21
CA THR A 233 -22.28 4.36 -0.40
C THR A 233 -21.28 4.57 -1.54
N GLN A 234 -21.12 5.83 -1.98
CA GLN A 234 -20.09 6.23 -2.94
C GLN A 234 -18.68 6.35 -2.32
N SER A 235 -18.42 5.65 -1.20
CA SER A 235 -17.15 5.68 -0.46
C SER A 235 -16.10 4.76 -1.11
N THR A 236 -14.82 4.92 -0.75
CA THR A 236 -13.73 4.19 -1.40
C THR A 236 -13.00 3.22 -0.47
N ALA A 237 -12.81 1.99 -0.92
CA ALA A 237 -11.86 1.03 -0.35
C ALA A 237 -10.55 1.09 -1.14
N PHE A 238 -9.53 1.69 -0.55
CA PHE A 238 -8.21 1.83 -1.15
C PHE A 238 -7.29 0.70 -0.71
N ALA A 239 -6.78 -0.07 -1.67
CA ALA A 239 -5.71 -1.04 -1.51
C ALA A 239 -5.63 -1.79 -0.19
N ALA A 240 -6.19 -2.99 -0.19
CA ALA A 240 -6.12 -3.88 0.95
C ALA A 240 -4.69 -4.34 1.27
N GLY A 241 -3.76 -4.38 0.30
CA GLY A 241 -2.35 -4.70 0.53
C GLY A 241 -1.56 -3.50 1.02
N ILE A 242 -1.25 -2.57 0.11
CA ILE A 242 -0.50 -1.35 0.42
C ILE A 242 -1.04 -0.16 -0.37
N ILE A 243 -1.28 0.95 0.32
CA ILE A 243 -1.45 2.26 -0.30
C ILE A 243 -0.28 3.17 0.04
N SER A 244 0.16 3.98 -0.92
CA SER A 244 1.08 5.08 -0.66
C SER A 244 0.54 6.45 -1.07
N PHE A 245 0.68 7.42 -0.17
CA PHE A 245 0.51 8.84 -0.41
C PHE A 245 1.86 9.58 -0.43
N ALA A 246 2.98 8.88 -0.27
CA ALA A 246 4.33 9.45 -0.27
C ALA A 246 5.31 8.56 -1.05
N GLU A 247 6.61 8.86 -0.97
CA GLU A 247 7.62 8.02 -1.60
C GLU A 247 7.61 6.62 -0.97
N THR A 248 7.50 5.58 -1.79
CA THR A 248 7.49 4.21 -1.31
C THR A 248 8.20 3.29 -2.28
N THR A 249 9.07 2.45 -1.74
CA THR A 249 9.71 1.37 -2.48
C THR A 249 9.22 0.03 -1.96
N VAL A 250 8.73 -0.81 -2.86
CA VAL A 250 8.37 -2.21 -2.60
C VAL A 250 9.25 -3.11 -3.44
N GLU A 251 10.07 -3.93 -2.80
CA GLU A 251 11.03 -4.81 -3.46
C GLU A 251 10.86 -6.27 -3.04
N ASP A 252 10.87 -7.18 -4.01
CA ASP A 252 10.85 -8.64 -3.81
C ASP A 252 9.77 -9.12 -2.82
N THR A 253 8.64 -8.43 -2.80
CA THR A 253 7.55 -8.64 -1.85
C THR A 253 6.39 -9.36 -2.53
N VAL A 254 5.77 -10.28 -1.81
CA VAL A 254 4.57 -11.00 -2.28
C VAL A 254 3.32 -10.34 -1.69
N ILE A 255 2.47 -9.82 -2.56
CA ILE A 255 1.20 -9.18 -2.21
C ILE A 255 0.08 -10.06 -2.77
N SER A 256 -0.58 -10.83 -1.90
CA SER A 256 -1.52 -11.85 -2.37
C SER A 256 -2.81 -12.00 -1.58
N ARG A 257 -3.89 -12.43 -2.25
CA ARG A 257 -5.19 -12.70 -1.60
C ARG A 257 -5.77 -11.52 -0.82
N ASN A 258 -5.39 -10.29 -1.17
CA ASN A 258 -5.94 -9.11 -0.53
C ASN A 258 -7.24 -8.70 -1.21
N ARG A 259 -8.21 -8.20 -0.44
CA ARG A 259 -9.54 -7.82 -0.96
C ARG A 259 -9.93 -6.40 -0.59
N ALA A 260 -10.11 -5.54 -1.58
CA ALA A 260 -10.81 -4.27 -1.43
C ALA A 260 -12.30 -4.47 -1.75
N PHE A 261 -13.18 -4.05 -0.84
CA PHE A 261 -14.63 -4.21 -0.97
C PHE A 261 -15.35 -2.89 -0.73
N ALA A 262 -16.09 -2.41 -1.73
CA ALA A 262 -16.93 -1.21 -1.62
C ALA A 262 -18.21 -1.37 -2.47
N PRO A 263 -19.35 -1.72 -1.86
CA PRO A 263 -20.48 -2.25 -2.59
C PRO A 263 -21.06 -1.31 -3.66
N GLY A 264 -21.27 -0.04 -3.32
CA GLY A 264 -21.79 0.98 -4.25
C GLY A 264 -20.75 2.01 -4.66
N GLY A 265 -19.52 1.88 -4.17
CA GLY A 265 -18.47 2.88 -4.30
C GLY A 265 -17.31 2.40 -5.15
N ILE A 266 -16.08 2.76 -4.76
CA ILE A 266 -14.87 2.41 -5.53
C ILE A 266 -14.04 1.41 -4.73
N ALA A 267 -13.73 0.26 -5.32
CA ALA A 267 -12.77 -0.70 -4.77
C ALA A 267 -11.49 -0.67 -5.61
N ARG A 268 -10.34 -0.36 -4.98
CA ARG A 268 -9.03 -0.24 -5.66
C ARG A 268 -8.09 -1.36 -5.24
N GLY A 269 -7.33 -1.84 -6.23
CA GLY A 269 -6.39 -2.96 -6.20
C GLY A 269 -5.55 -3.12 -4.97
N ALA A 270 -5.00 -4.31 -4.75
CA ALA A 270 -4.13 -4.57 -3.61
C ALA A 270 -2.94 -3.61 -3.46
N VAL A 271 -2.46 -3.00 -4.55
CA VAL A 271 -1.45 -1.95 -4.55
C VAL A 271 -2.03 -0.68 -5.17
N SER A 272 -1.99 0.44 -4.45
CA SER A 272 -2.44 1.75 -4.96
C SER A 272 -1.53 2.87 -4.52
N ASN A 273 -1.58 3.98 -5.23
CA ASN A 273 -1.09 5.28 -4.76
C ASN A 273 -2.19 6.35 -4.83
N GLY A 274 -1.97 7.43 -4.07
CA GLY A 274 -2.82 8.62 -4.06
C GLY A 274 -2.64 9.56 -5.27
N ILE A 275 -3.48 10.60 -5.33
CA ILE A 275 -3.60 11.59 -6.41
C ILE A 275 -2.88 12.91 -6.02
N PRO A 276 -2.26 13.61 -6.98
CA PRO A 276 -0.82 13.70 -7.07
C PRO A 276 -0.18 14.44 -5.88
N VAL A 277 0.77 13.76 -5.26
CA VAL A 277 1.75 14.31 -4.32
C VAL A 277 3.12 13.93 -4.88
N PRO A 278 4.21 14.67 -4.58
CA PRO A 278 5.52 14.48 -5.24
C PRO A 278 6.18 13.11 -5.02
N GLY A 279 5.54 12.19 -4.30
CA GLY A 279 6.01 10.84 -4.05
C GLY A 279 5.81 9.89 -5.24
N ARG A 280 6.82 9.05 -5.49
CA ARG A 280 6.74 7.92 -6.42
C ARG A 280 6.53 6.62 -5.65
N LEU A 281 5.64 5.76 -6.15
CA LEU A 281 5.57 4.36 -5.75
C LEU A 281 6.40 3.51 -6.72
N THR A 282 7.49 2.94 -6.23
CA THR A 282 8.35 2.03 -7.00
C THR A 282 8.11 0.60 -6.55
N VAL A 283 7.75 -0.28 -7.48
CA VAL A 283 7.56 -1.72 -7.23
C VAL A 283 8.52 -2.51 -8.11
N THR A 284 9.40 -3.30 -7.48
CA THR A 284 10.43 -4.06 -8.20
C THR A 284 10.46 -5.51 -7.75
N GLY A 285 10.44 -6.44 -8.69
CA GLY A 285 10.45 -7.87 -8.38
C GLY A 285 9.16 -8.34 -7.70
N GLY A 286 9.24 -9.49 -7.03
CA GLY A 286 8.12 -10.03 -6.27
C GLY A 286 6.90 -10.45 -7.11
N ALA A 287 5.74 -10.55 -6.44
CA ALA A 287 4.50 -10.98 -7.06
C ALA A 287 3.28 -10.28 -6.46
N ILE A 288 2.36 -9.84 -7.32
CA ILE A 288 1.04 -9.31 -6.98
C ILE A 288 0.02 -10.29 -7.54
N SER A 289 -0.54 -11.14 -6.67
CA SER A 289 -1.32 -12.30 -7.13
C SER A 289 -2.60 -12.58 -6.35
N ASP A 290 -3.61 -13.09 -7.04
CA ASP A 290 -4.87 -13.53 -6.43
C ASP A 290 -5.58 -12.44 -5.61
N ASN A 291 -5.34 -11.18 -5.93
CA ASN A 291 -5.99 -10.05 -5.26
C ASN A 291 -7.32 -9.73 -5.91
N THR A 292 -8.25 -9.17 -5.14
CA THR A 292 -9.60 -8.86 -5.61
C THR A 292 -10.00 -7.43 -5.27
N SER A 293 -10.41 -6.66 -6.29
CA SER A 293 -11.22 -5.46 -6.13
C SER A 293 -12.68 -5.83 -6.38
N ASP A 294 -13.56 -5.57 -5.42
CA ASP A 294 -14.95 -6.03 -5.45
C ASP A 294 -15.91 -4.87 -5.12
N ALA A 295 -16.68 -4.45 -6.11
CA ALA A 295 -17.66 -3.37 -6.01
C ALA A 295 -18.93 -3.73 -6.81
N PRO A 296 -19.81 -4.60 -6.28
CA PRO A 296 -20.97 -5.15 -6.99
C PRO A 296 -21.84 -4.14 -7.75
N HIS A 297 -22.11 -2.97 -7.19
CA HIS A 297 -22.93 -1.91 -7.79
C HIS A 297 -22.12 -0.63 -8.07
N GLY A 298 -20.79 -0.72 -7.95
CA GLY A 298 -19.87 0.41 -8.03
C GLY A 298 -18.80 0.22 -9.09
N VAL A 299 -17.57 0.66 -8.77
CA VAL A 299 -16.42 0.59 -9.68
C VAL A 299 -15.27 -0.18 -9.04
N ALA A 300 -14.97 -1.36 -9.60
CA ALA A 300 -13.79 -2.14 -9.23
C ALA A 300 -12.62 -1.77 -10.14
N GLN A 301 -11.49 -1.44 -9.55
CA GLN A 301 -10.34 -0.83 -10.21
C GLN A 301 -9.07 -1.61 -9.89
N GLY A 302 -8.38 -2.09 -10.94
CA GLY A 302 -7.01 -2.57 -10.86
C GLY A 302 -6.85 -3.75 -9.91
N GLY A 303 -7.41 -4.94 -10.15
CA GLY A 303 -7.44 -6.03 -9.15
C GLY A 303 -6.10 -6.28 -8.44
N GLY A 304 -4.98 -6.20 -9.18
CA GLY A 304 -3.64 -6.15 -8.62
C GLY A 304 -3.18 -4.73 -8.26
N ILE A 305 -3.04 -3.87 -9.28
CA ILE A 305 -2.53 -2.49 -9.16
C ILE A 305 -3.57 -1.48 -9.64
N ALA A 306 -3.86 -0.47 -8.82
CA ALA A 306 -4.60 0.72 -9.22
C ALA A 306 -3.70 1.96 -9.07
N ASN A 307 -3.11 2.42 -10.18
CA ASN A 307 -2.23 3.59 -10.20
C ASN A 307 -3.04 4.87 -10.45
N ASN A 308 -2.90 5.86 -9.57
CA ASN A 308 -3.52 7.18 -9.68
C ASN A 308 -2.53 8.34 -9.43
N GLY A 309 -1.24 8.02 -9.25
CA GLY A 309 -0.15 8.98 -9.17
C GLY A 309 1.04 8.51 -10.00
N LEU A 310 2.25 8.82 -9.55
CA LEU A 310 3.48 8.39 -10.22
C LEU A 310 3.90 7.00 -9.73
N MET A 311 4.03 6.06 -10.67
CA MET A 311 4.45 4.69 -10.37
C MET A 311 5.44 4.15 -11.40
N THR A 312 6.42 3.39 -10.89
CA THR A 312 7.28 2.53 -11.68
C THR A 312 7.11 1.10 -11.19
N ALA A 313 6.83 0.17 -12.09
CA ALA A 313 6.75 -1.26 -11.81
C ALA A 313 7.72 -2.01 -12.73
N SER A 314 8.65 -2.79 -12.17
CA SER A 314 9.65 -3.53 -12.95
C SER A 314 9.86 -4.95 -12.45
N ARG A 315 10.05 -5.92 -13.36
CA ARG A 315 10.29 -7.33 -13.02
C ARG A 315 9.21 -7.96 -12.12
N VAL A 316 7.99 -7.46 -12.18
CA VAL A 316 6.88 -7.90 -11.31
C VAL A 316 6.06 -9.00 -11.99
N ARG A 317 5.63 -10.01 -11.22
CA ARG A 317 4.58 -10.96 -11.65
C ARG A 317 3.22 -10.49 -11.15
N ILE A 318 2.34 -10.10 -12.08
CA ILE A 318 0.98 -9.64 -11.80
C ILE A 318 0.01 -10.70 -12.33
N SER A 319 -0.51 -11.56 -11.45
CA SER A 319 -1.23 -12.76 -11.91
C SER A 319 -2.44 -13.18 -11.10
N GLY A 320 -3.50 -13.67 -11.76
CA GLY A 320 -4.67 -14.19 -11.06
C GLY A 320 -5.49 -13.12 -10.32
N ASN A 321 -5.21 -11.83 -10.56
CA ASN A 321 -5.94 -10.76 -9.91
C ASN A 321 -7.30 -10.52 -10.59
N ARG A 322 -8.28 -10.05 -9.82
CA ARG A 322 -9.65 -9.90 -10.27
C ARG A 322 -10.24 -8.53 -9.91
N ALA A 323 -10.88 -7.88 -10.88
CA ALA A 323 -11.79 -6.77 -10.66
C ALA A 323 -13.23 -7.28 -10.89
N VAL A 324 -14.13 -7.03 -9.93
CA VAL A 324 -15.50 -7.57 -9.91
C VAL A 324 -16.51 -6.46 -9.67
N ALA A 325 -17.48 -6.32 -10.56
CA ALA A 325 -18.58 -5.40 -10.39
C ALA A 325 -19.84 -5.92 -11.08
N LYS A 326 -20.68 -6.66 -10.34
CA LYS A 326 -21.83 -7.40 -10.89
C LYS A 326 -22.72 -6.56 -11.80
N ASP A 327 -23.20 -5.44 -11.27
CA ASP A 327 -24.13 -4.49 -11.88
C ASP A 327 -23.43 -3.12 -12.08
N GLY A 328 -22.10 -3.12 -12.08
CA GLY A 328 -21.27 -1.92 -12.09
C GLY A 328 -20.19 -1.94 -13.17
N THR A 329 -19.02 -1.40 -12.83
CA THR A 329 -17.88 -1.29 -13.77
C THR A 329 -16.63 -1.95 -13.20
N ALA A 330 -16.10 -2.96 -13.90
CA ALA A 330 -14.84 -3.64 -13.57
C ALA A 330 -13.75 -3.23 -14.55
N ARG A 331 -12.64 -2.68 -14.06
CA ARG A 331 -11.58 -2.09 -14.88
C ARG A 331 -10.20 -2.52 -14.44
N GLY A 332 -9.40 -3.08 -15.35
CA GLY A 332 -8.03 -3.50 -15.06
C GLY A 332 -8.01 -4.70 -14.13
N GLY A 333 -8.21 -5.92 -14.63
CA GLY A 333 -8.10 -7.12 -13.79
C GLY A 333 -6.73 -7.21 -13.13
N GLY A 334 -5.67 -6.96 -13.89
CA GLY A 334 -4.29 -6.85 -13.42
C GLY A 334 -3.95 -5.44 -12.95
N VAL A 335 -3.90 -4.50 -13.89
CA VAL A 335 -3.44 -3.12 -13.68
C VAL A 335 -4.44 -2.14 -14.26
N ARG A 336 -4.72 -1.08 -13.50
CA ARG A 336 -5.45 0.10 -13.97
C ARG A 336 -4.62 1.36 -13.76
N VAL A 337 -4.56 2.20 -14.79
CA VAL A 337 -4.01 3.56 -14.73
C VAL A 337 -5.18 4.55 -14.77
N GLY A 338 -5.35 5.28 -13.68
CA GLY A 338 -6.39 6.28 -13.53
C GLY A 338 -6.01 7.64 -14.15
N PRO A 339 -6.91 8.63 -14.07
CA PRO A 339 -6.80 9.90 -14.80
C PRO A 339 -5.54 10.72 -14.47
N PHE A 340 -5.03 10.61 -13.25
CA PHE A 340 -3.81 11.30 -12.80
C PHE A 340 -2.59 10.37 -12.76
N GLY A 341 -2.78 9.11 -13.16
CA GLY A 341 -1.77 8.07 -13.12
C GLY A 341 -0.75 8.22 -14.24
N THR A 342 0.53 8.19 -13.87
CA THR A 342 1.63 7.90 -14.79
C THR A 342 2.29 6.59 -14.36
N LEU A 343 2.29 5.59 -15.24
CA LEU A 343 2.88 4.27 -14.97
C LEU A 343 3.95 3.93 -16.01
N GLU A 344 5.15 3.63 -15.53
CA GLU A 344 6.16 2.87 -16.30
C GLU A 344 6.13 1.40 -15.85
N LEU A 345 5.73 0.50 -16.75
CA LEU A 345 5.71 -0.95 -16.52
C LEU A 345 6.76 -1.63 -17.40
N THR A 346 7.76 -2.26 -16.80
CA THR A 346 8.91 -2.81 -17.55
C THR A 346 9.24 -4.24 -17.17
N ASP A 347 9.65 -5.04 -18.14
CA ASP A 347 10.23 -6.37 -17.93
C ASP A 347 9.36 -7.27 -17.02
N SER A 348 8.04 -7.11 -17.09
CA SER A 348 7.06 -7.70 -16.17
C SER A 348 6.11 -8.69 -16.86
N HIS A 349 5.43 -9.52 -16.07
CA HIS A 349 4.46 -10.51 -16.54
C HIS A 349 3.08 -10.19 -16.00
N VAL A 350 2.11 -9.92 -16.88
CA VAL A 350 0.70 -9.67 -16.55
C VAL A 350 -0.14 -10.82 -17.07
N THR A 351 -0.45 -11.79 -16.20
CA THR A 351 -0.93 -13.10 -16.65
C THR A 351 -2.16 -13.61 -15.92
N GLY A 352 -3.19 -14.06 -16.65
CA GLY A 352 -4.33 -14.72 -16.00
C GLY A 352 -5.18 -13.80 -15.12
N ASN A 353 -5.15 -12.49 -15.37
CA ASN A 353 -5.98 -11.53 -14.63
C ASN A 353 -7.35 -11.37 -15.28
N THR A 354 -8.36 -11.04 -14.48
CA THR A 354 -9.76 -11.01 -14.90
C THR A 354 -10.47 -9.72 -14.54
N ALA A 355 -11.22 -9.14 -15.47
CA ALA A 355 -12.24 -8.14 -15.19
C ALA A 355 -13.62 -8.76 -15.45
N ASP A 356 -14.52 -8.72 -14.47
CA ASP A 356 -15.79 -9.42 -14.50
C ASP A 356 -16.93 -8.52 -14.05
N ALA A 357 -17.84 -8.21 -14.97
CA ALA A 357 -19.05 -7.42 -14.74
C ALA A 357 -20.24 -7.99 -15.51
N PRO A 358 -20.86 -9.09 -15.03
CA PRO A 358 -21.91 -9.83 -15.74
C PRO A 358 -23.01 -8.98 -16.36
N ASN A 359 -23.50 -7.96 -15.64
CA ASN A 359 -24.60 -7.08 -16.08
C ASN A 359 -24.13 -5.64 -16.35
N GLY A 360 -22.82 -5.42 -16.47
CA GLY A 360 -22.21 -4.10 -16.44
C GLY A 360 -21.16 -3.89 -17.52
N THR A 361 -20.12 -3.13 -17.18
CA THR A 361 -18.99 -2.88 -18.09
C THR A 361 -17.71 -3.47 -17.52
N ALA A 362 -17.08 -4.37 -18.26
CA ALA A 362 -15.76 -4.92 -17.94
C ALA A 362 -14.74 -4.48 -19.01
N GLN A 363 -13.61 -3.91 -18.57
CA GLN A 363 -12.57 -3.37 -19.44
C GLN A 363 -11.17 -3.74 -18.95
N GLY A 364 -10.28 -4.10 -19.87
CA GLY A 364 -8.86 -4.29 -19.56
C GLY A 364 -8.60 -5.49 -18.64
N GLY A 365 -8.64 -6.71 -19.16
CA GLY A 365 -8.39 -7.90 -18.34
C GLY A 365 -6.98 -7.87 -17.73
N GLY A 366 -5.98 -7.57 -18.56
CA GLY A 366 -4.60 -7.38 -18.13
C GLY A 366 -4.33 -5.95 -17.69
N LEU A 367 -4.38 -5.03 -18.65
CA LEU A 367 -4.07 -3.60 -18.51
C LEU A 367 -5.27 -2.74 -18.89
N ASP A 368 -5.48 -1.65 -18.16
CA ASP A 368 -6.54 -0.68 -18.42
C ASP A 368 -6.00 0.75 -18.28
N ASN A 369 -6.12 1.56 -19.33
CA ASN A 369 -5.82 3.00 -19.31
C ASN A 369 -6.96 3.79 -19.99
N PRO A 370 -8.07 4.07 -19.29
CA PRO A 370 -9.29 4.54 -19.93
C PRO A 370 -9.56 6.05 -19.80
N ASP A 371 -9.01 6.70 -18.78
CA ASP A 371 -9.53 8.01 -18.33
C ASP A 371 -8.48 9.13 -18.39
N GLY A 372 -7.55 9.11 -19.34
CA GLY A 372 -6.57 10.20 -19.50
C GLY A 372 -5.21 9.95 -18.84
N GLY A 373 -4.98 8.77 -18.28
CA GLY A 373 -3.69 8.38 -17.72
C GLY A 373 -2.59 8.19 -18.76
N THR A 374 -1.35 8.12 -18.29
CA THR A 374 -0.16 7.86 -19.11
C THR A 374 0.45 6.50 -18.77
N LEU A 375 0.46 5.59 -19.73
CA LEU A 375 1.05 4.26 -19.62
C LEU A 375 2.23 4.12 -20.58
N THR A 376 3.43 3.85 -20.05
CA THR A 376 4.56 3.36 -20.84
C THR A 376 4.85 1.93 -20.44
N ALA A 377 4.73 0.99 -21.39
CA ALA A 377 4.99 -0.41 -21.15
C ALA A 377 6.10 -0.92 -22.07
N ARG A 378 7.16 -1.53 -21.52
CA ARG A 378 8.29 -2.05 -22.29
C ARG A 378 8.66 -3.49 -21.91
N ARG A 379 8.87 -4.35 -22.91
CA ARG A 379 9.32 -5.75 -22.72
C ARG A 379 8.47 -6.56 -21.74
N ASN A 380 7.16 -6.32 -21.71
CA ASN A 380 6.25 -7.07 -20.86
C ASN A 380 5.60 -8.24 -21.63
N LYS A 381 5.17 -9.25 -20.87
CA LYS A 381 4.30 -10.31 -21.38
C LYS A 381 2.91 -10.15 -20.80
N VAL A 382 1.92 -9.87 -21.63
CA VAL A 382 0.51 -9.74 -21.27
C VAL A 382 -0.26 -10.91 -21.88
N LEU A 383 -0.54 -11.94 -21.07
CA LEU A 383 -1.10 -13.18 -21.58
C LEU A 383 -2.22 -13.80 -20.75
N ARG A 384 -3.17 -14.46 -21.42
CA ARG A 384 -4.26 -15.20 -20.76
C ARG A 384 -5.11 -14.35 -19.82
N ASN A 385 -5.15 -13.03 -20.05
CA ASN A 385 -6.05 -12.17 -19.32
C ASN A 385 -7.43 -12.20 -19.97
N ALA A 386 -8.47 -12.07 -19.16
CA ALA A 386 -9.84 -12.22 -19.63
C ALA A 386 -10.76 -11.11 -19.14
N VAL A 387 -11.70 -10.74 -19.99
CA VAL A 387 -12.81 -9.84 -19.68
C VAL A 387 -14.11 -10.58 -19.90
N THR A 388 -15.01 -10.51 -18.92
CA THR A 388 -16.34 -11.13 -18.99
C THR A 388 -17.41 -10.12 -18.59
N ALA A 389 -18.40 -9.94 -19.46
CA ALA A 389 -19.66 -9.26 -19.19
C ALA A 389 -20.70 -9.98 -20.03
N LYS A 390 -21.59 -10.76 -19.40
CA LYS A 390 -22.51 -11.67 -20.09
C LYS A 390 -23.58 -10.89 -20.84
N ASP A 391 -24.23 -9.97 -20.13
CA ASP A 391 -25.34 -9.15 -20.59
C ASP A 391 -24.91 -7.68 -20.72
N GLY A 392 -23.60 -7.44 -20.87
CA GLY A 392 -22.98 -6.12 -20.80
C GLY A 392 -21.81 -5.92 -21.78
N THR A 393 -20.94 -4.95 -21.50
CA THR A 393 -19.81 -4.59 -22.37
C THR A 393 -18.51 -5.24 -21.89
N ALA A 394 -17.83 -6.00 -22.75
CA ALA A 394 -16.57 -6.68 -22.44
C ALA A 394 -15.47 -6.32 -23.44
N GLN A 395 -14.54 -5.44 -23.08
CA GLN A 395 -13.55 -4.87 -24.00
C GLN A 395 -12.10 -4.97 -23.50
N GLY A 396 -11.15 -5.27 -24.39
CA GLY A 396 -9.72 -5.16 -24.09
C GLY A 396 -9.21 -6.30 -23.20
N GLY A 397 -9.08 -7.51 -23.74
CA GLY A 397 -8.62 -8.67 -22.97
C GLY A 397 -7.22 -8.46 -22.42
N GLY A 398 -6.28 -8.10 -23.29
CA GLY A 398 -4.92 -7.73 -22.92
C GLY A 398 -4.83 -6.29 -22.41
N LEU A 399 -5.29 -5.34 -23.22
CA LEU A 399 -5.26 -3.90 -22.94
C LEU A 399 -6.57 -3.21 -23.38
N TYR A 400 -7.13 -2.38 -22.52
CA TYR A 400 -8.09 -1.35 -22.90
C TYR A 400 -7.41 0.03 -22.87
N HIS A 401 -7.59 0.84 -23.92
CA HIS A 401 -7.06 2.19 -24.02
C HIS A 401 -8.13 3.21 -24.42
N ALA A 402 -8.20 4.33 -23.71
CA ALA A 402 -8.97 5.49 -24.10
C ALA A 402 -8.34 6.81 -23.62
N GLY A 403 -8.62 7.88 -24.33
CA GLY A 403 -8.09 9.22 -24.07
C GLY A 403 -8.71 9.94 -22.87
N GLY A 404 -9.75 9.38 -22.23
CA GLY A 404 -10.56 10.07 -21.24
C GLY A 404 -11.32 11.28 -21.79
N THR A 405 -11.95 12.06 -20.88
CA THR A 405 -12.70 13.27 -21.24
C THR A 405 -11.82 14.41 -21.76
N THR A 406 -10.55 14.42 -21.40
CA THR A 406 -9.56 15.40 -21.88
C THR A 406 -8.98 15.04 -23.25
N GLY A 407 -9.13 13.78 -23.69
CA GLY A 407 -8.49 13.25 -24.90
C GLY A 407 -6.98 13.07 -24.77
N LEU A 408 -6.39 13.35 -23.60
CA LEU A 408 -4.95 13.37 -23.37
C LEU A 408 -4.37 12.03 -22.91
N GLY A 409 -5.19 10.99 -22.74
CA GLY A 409 -4.71 9.67 -22.36
C GLY A 409 -3.77 9.06 -23.39
N THR A 410 -2.60 8.63 -22.94
CA THR A 410 -1.56 8.06 -23.81
C THR A 410 -1.13 6.68 -23.34
N THR A 411 -0.95 5.78 -24.29
CA THR A 411 -0.28 4.50 -24.06
C THR A 411 0.83 4.32 -25.09
N THR A 412 2.05 4.07 -24.61
CA THR A 412 3.20 3.72 -25.46
C THR A 412 3.64 2.30 -25.12
N LEU A 413 3.56 1.41 -26.10
CA LEU A 413 4.05 0.05 -26.03
C LEU A 413 5.37 -0.06 -26.80
N ARG A 414 6.34 -0.79 -26.23
CA ARG A 414 7.64 -1.10 -26.84
C ARG A 414 8.04 -2.54 -26.55
N GLU A 415 8.26 -3.34 -27.58
CA GLU A 415 8.78 -4.71 -27.46
C GLU A 415 7.94 -5.62 -26.53
N ASN A 416 6.63 -5.37 -26.38
CA ASN A 416 5.75 -6.20 -25.56
C ASN A 416 5.20 -7.37 -26.37
N THR A 417 4.78 -8.42 -25.65
CA THR A 417 4.04 -9.55 -26.21
C THR A 417 2.66 -9.63 -25.58
N ILE A 418 1.60 -9.42 -26.38
CA ILE A 418 0.20 -9.46 -25.97
C ILE A 418 -0.51 -10.62 -26.69
N THR A 419 -0.70 -11.74 -26.00
CA THR A 419 -1.22 -12.97 -26.65
C THR A 419 -2.16 -13.78 -25.77
N HIS A 420 -3.04 -14.57 -26.39
CA HIS A 420 -3.95 -15.48 -25.69
C HIS A 420 -4.90 -14.77 -24.70
N ASN A 421 -5.17 -13.49 -24.91
CA ASN A 421 -6.12 -12.75 -24.09
C ASN A 421 -7.53 -12.85 -24.69
N ARG A 422 -8.56 -12.73 -23.84
CA ARG A 422 -9.96 -12.91 -24.23
C ARG A 422 -10.84 -11.75 -23.77
N ALA A 423 -11.71 -11.25 -24.65
CA ALA A 423 -12.77 -10.31 -24.32
C ALA A 423 -14.03 -10.57 -25.18
N GLY A 424 -15.06 -9.73 -25.04
CA GLY A 424 -16.15 -9.67 -26.01
C GLY A 424 -15.72 -8.97 -27.30
N ASP A 425 -14.85 -7.96 -27.18
CA ASP A 425 -14.18 -7.30 -28.30
C ASP A 425 -12.79 -6.76 -27.89
N GLY A 426 -11.87 -6.62 -28.84
CA GLY A 426 -10.49 -6.25 -28.59
C GLY A 426 -9.79 -7.26 -27.70
N GLY A 427 -9.71 -8.52 -28.15
CA GLY A 427 -9.11 -9.60 -27.38
C GLY A 427 -7.70 -9.26 -26.93
N GLY A 428 -6.86 -8.78 -27.85
CA GLY A 428 -5.54 -8.24 -27.53
C GLY A 428 -5.66 -6.82 -26.99
N ILE A 429 -6.04 -5.88 -27.86
CA ILE A 429 -6.19 -4.46 -27.54
C ILE A 429 -7.55 -3.95 -27.99
N PHE A 430 -8.24 -3.23 -27.11
CA PHE A 430 -9.36 -2.36 -27.49
C PHE A 430 -8.95 -0.89 -27.37
N LYS A 431 -8.99 -0.14 -28.47
CA LYS A 431 -8.68 1.30 -28.51
C LYS A 431 -9.96 2.10 -28.73
N ALA A 432 -10.54 2.64 -27.66
CA ALA A 432 -11.73 3.47 -27.76
C ALA A 432 -11.42 4.88 -28.29
N SER A 433 -10.34 5.50 -27.81
CA SER A 433 -9.93 6.86 -28.18
C SER A 433 -8.48 7.15 -27.76
N GLY A 434 -8.02 8.40 -27.86
CA GLY A 434 -6.69 8.82 -27.41
C GLY A 434 -5.52 8.29 -28.25
N VAL A 435 -4.30 8.52 -27.76
CA VAL A 435 -3.05 8.15 -28.47
C VAL A 435 -2.55 6.80 -27.96
N LEU A 436 -2.41 5.86 -28.89
CA LEU A 436 -1.78 4.55 -28.65
C LEU A 436 -0.68 4.34 -29.67
N THR A 437 0.55 4.12 -29.21
CA THR A 437 1.72 3.89 -30.06
C THR A 437 2.30 2.50 -29.81
N LEU A 438 2.57 1.78 -30.89
CA LEU A 438 3.25 0.49 -30.89
C LEU A 438 4.66 0.63 -31.48
N ASN A 439 5.65 -0.06 -30.91
CA ASN A 439 7.00 -0.11 -31.43
C ASN A 439 7.66 -1.47 -31.13
N GLY A 440 7.72 -2.34 -32.14
CA GLY A 440 8.27 -3.69 -31.98
C GLY A 440 7.40 -4.63 -31.13
N ASP A 441 6.13 -4.29 -30.91
CA ASP A 441 5.19 -5.12 -30.14
C ASP A 441 4.61 -6.27 -30.98
N VAL A 442 4.34 -7.39 -30.31
CA VAL A 442 3.71 -8.58 -30.89
C VAL A 442 2.32 -8.76 -30.29
N ILE A 443 1.27 -8.56 -31.09
CA ILE A 443 -0.13 -8.79 -30.70
C ILE A 443 -0.71 -9.89 -31.59
N ARG A 444 -0.92 -11.08 -31.04
CA ARG A 444 -1.43 -12.25 -31.78
C ARG A 444 -2.14 -13.26 -30.90
N ASP A 445 -2.86 -14.20 -31.51
CA ASP A 445 -3.52 -15.31 -30.82
C ASP A 445 -4.50 -14.86 -29.72
N ASN A 446 -5.12 -13.69 -29.88
CA ASN A 446 -6.13 -13.18 -28.95
C ASN A 446 -7.55 -13.42 -29.49
N GLN A 447 -8.53 -13.44 -28.59
CA GLN A 447 -9.93 -13.74 -28.92
C GLN A 447 -10.88 -12.61 -28.49
N PRO A 448 -11.80 -12.14 -29.35
CA PRO A 448 -12.04 -12.64 -30.71
C PRO A 448 -11.05 -12.13 -31.77
N ASN A 449 -10.32 -11.06 -31.48
CA ASN A 449 -9.44 -10.36 -32.41
C ASN A 449 -8.19 -9.83 -31.69
N ASN A 450 -7.15 -9.46 -32.45
CA ASN A 450 -5.94 -8.88 -31.86
C ASN A 450 -6.14 -7.41 -31.52
N CYS A 451 -6.80 -6.65 -32.39
CA CYS A 451 -7.10 -5.25 -32.13
C CYS A 451 -8.50 -4.87 -32.60
N SER A 452 -9.15 -4.00 -31.83
CA SER A 452 -10.45 -3.42 -32.16
C SER A 452 -10.54 -1.96 -31.71
N PRO A 453 -11.29 -1.10 -32.42
CA PRO A 453 -11.89 -1.34 -33.74
C PRO A 453 -10.86 -1.54 -34.86
N ALA A 454 -11.24 -2.22 -35.94
CA ALA A 454 -10.35 -2.48 -37.06
C ALA A 454 -9.75 -1.17 -37.62
N GLY A 455 -8.44 -1.17 -37.89
CA GLY A 455 -7.71 -0.01 -38.43
C GLY A 455 -7.42 1.12 -37.43
N THR A 456 -7.89 1.03 -36.17
CA THR A 456 -7.68 2.10 -35.17
C THR A 456 -6.33 2.02 -34.47
N VAL A 457 -5.65 0.87 -34.52
CA VAL A 457 -4.35 0.62 -33.89
C VAL A 457 -3.30 0.40 -34.99
N PRO A 458 -2.54 1.45 -35.39
CA PRO A 458 -1.51 1.32 -36.41
C PRO A 458 -0.47 0.26 -36.06
N GLY A 459 -0.12 -0.59 -37.01
CA GLY A 459 0.86 -1.67 -36.82
C GLY A 459 0.31 -2.91 -36.12
N CYS A 460 -0.94 -2.90 -35.65
CA CYS A 460 -1.60 -4.12 -35.20
C CYS A 460 -2.24 -4.84 -36.40
N THR A 461 -1.77 -6.04 -36.68
CA THR A 461 -2.29 -6.89 -37.75
C THR A 461 -2.92 -8.15 -37.15
N GLY A 462 -4.07 -8.56 -37.68
CA GLY A 462 -4.82 -9.74 -37.22
C GLY A 462 -6.26 -9.41 -36.89
#